data_AF-A0AAE1KER3-F1
#
_entry.id   AF-A0AAE1KER3-F1
#
_cell.length_a   1.000
_cell.length_b   1.000
_cell.length_c   1.000
_cell.angle_alpha   90.00
_cell.angle_beta   90.00
_cell.angle_gamma   90.00
#
_symmetry.space_group_name_H-M   'P 1'
#
loop_
_entity.id
_entity.type
_entity.pdbx_description
1 polymer ?
#
loop_
_entity_poly.entity_id
_entity_poly.type
_entity_poly.pdbx_seq_one_letter_code
_entity_poly.pdbx_strand_id
1 'polypeptide(L)'
;MATTEKKDRSLPQTPPPTSDEELQQLKYNGKWAVAITVLTFMYGDLTVARQLPPDARQNTWLLMKSPYPPLAVSMVYVACVTWWGPLYMRHRKPITGLRPVMMVYNAFQVVFSFWLFWGAGVAGWLTKYKWVCEPCDFSDDPMAVKMMVMGYWYMISKYIDFIDTVFFVLNKKTEHISLLHVSHHALMPVGVWFGIRFQPGGHGTLMGFLNAFVHSVMYLYYLLAAMGPTLRPYLWWKKYLTFMQMAQFTIVFFHGIMLAFVECEVPLHPCLLRWLCVQAIMFFALFSDFYIKAYQMKGKAKKQLKDKAKSLPNGEKMNGHTNSISEGIVGKPFQCVPAGLEDVARERKRAYH
;
A
#
# COMPACT_ATOMS: atom_id res chain seq x y z
N MET A 1 -2.90 61.25 19.83
CA MET A 1 -3.96 60.22 19.77
C MET A 1 -3.85 59.50 18.45
N ALA A 2 -3.19 58.34 18.42
CA ALA A 2 -3.12 57.49 17.23
C ALA A 2 -3.74 56.15 17.61
N THR A 3 -4.97 55.92 17.15
CA THR A 3 -5.72 54.68 17.32
C THR A 3 -5.14 53.61 16.41
N THR A 4 -4.49 52.61 17.00
CA THR A 4 -4.06 51.40 16.31
C THR A 4 -5.26 50.50 16.07
N GLU A 5 -5.65 50.43 14.80
CA GLU A 5 -6.68 49.54 14.27
C GLU A 5 -6.23 48.07 14.42
N LYS A 6 -6.96 47.31 15.23
CA LYS A 6 -6.73 45.90 15.50
C LYS A 6 -7.06 45.10 14.24
N LYS A 7 -6.03 44.62 13.55
CA LYS A 7 -6.13 43.69 12.40
C LYS A 7 -6.93 42.45 12.79
N ASP A 8 -8.05 42.28 12.13
CA ASP A 8 -9.04 41.23 12.35
C ASP A 8 -8.40 39.84 12.19
N ARG A 9 -8.67 38.96 13.15
CA ARG A 9 -8.05 37.64 13.26
C ARG A 9 -8.78 36.70 12.30
N SER A 10 -8.27 36.60 11.08
CA SER A 10 -8.77 35.72 10.03
C SER A 10 -9.23 34.36 10.58
N LEU A 11 -10.53 34.07 10.46
CA LEU A 11 -11.12 32.75 10.69
C LEU A 11 -10.27 31.68 9.98
N PRO A 12 -10.06 30.48 10.58
CA PRO A 12 -9.31 29.42 9.93
C PRO A 12 -10.04 29.01 8.65
N GLN A 13 -9.50 29.46 7.52
CA GLN A 13 -10.01 29.17 6.18
C GLN A 13 -10.31 27.67 6.09
N THR A 14 -11.56 27.35 5.79
CA THR A 14 -11.94 25.98 5.43
C THR A 14 -11.02 25.54 4.29
N PRO A 15 -10.28 24.42 4.42
CA PRO A 15 -9.52 23.89 3.29
C PRO A 15 -10.46 23.73 2.10
N PRO A 16 -9.99 24.02 0.87
CA PRO A 16 -10.84 23.97 -0.31
C PRO A 16 -11.51 22.58 -0.43
N PRO A 17 -12.74 22.53 -0.97
CA PRO A 17 -13.39 21.26 -1.24
C PRO A 17 -12.52 20.41 -2.18
N THR A 18 -12.58 19.08 -2.04
CA THR A 18 -11.90 18.17 -2.96
C THR A 18 -12.33 18.49 -4.38
N SER A 19 -11.37 18.66 -5.29
CA SER A 19 -11.68 19.12 -6.65
C SER A 19 -12.43 18.03 -7.44
N ASP A 20 -13.18 18.44 -8.45
CA ASP A 20 -13.90 17.49 -9.30
C ASP A 20 -12.93 16.59 -10.08
N GLU A 21 -11.75 17.10 -10.44
CA GLU A 21 -10.67 16.32 -11.05
C GLU A 21 -10.13 15.23 -10.11
N GLU A 22 -9.88 15.56 -8.85
CA GLU A 22 -9.41 14.60 -7.84
C GLU A 22 -10.45 13.51 -7.61
N LEU A 23 -11.72 13.90 -7.51
CA LEU A 23 -12.81 12.95 -7.34
C LEU A 23 -12.93 12.04 -8.58
N GLN A 24 -12.85 12.58 -9.79
CA GLN A 24 -12.87 11.79 -11.02
C GLN A 24 -11.69 10.81 -11.09
N GLN A 25 -10.49 11.22 -10.70
CA GLN A 25 -9.32 10.34 -10.64
C GLN A 25 -9.51 9.20 -9.63
N LEU A 26 -10.08 9.47 -8.46
CA LEU A 26 -10.40 8.42 -7.49
C LEU A 26 -11.44 7.45 -8.04
N LYS A 27 -12.50 7.95 -8.69
CA LYS A 27 -13.50 7.10 -9.35
C LYS A 27 -12.87 6.22 -10.43
N TYR A 28 -11.96 6.78 -11.22
CA TYR A 28 -11.20 6.06 -12.25
C TYR A 28 -10.34 4.95 -11.64
N ASN A 29 -9.56 5.27 -10.59
CA ASN A 29 -8.76 4.29 -9.87
C ASN A 29 -9.64 3.17 -9.31
N GLY A 30 -10.80 3.51 -8.75
CA GLY A 30 -11.77 2.54 -8.22
C GLY A 30 -12.33 1.61 -9.30
N LYS A 31 -12.73 2.14 -10.46
CA LYS A 31 -13.22 1.32 -11.59
C LYS A 31 -12.18 0.30 -12.04
N TRP A 32 -10.92 0.72 -12.21
CA TRP A 32 -9.84 -0.18 -12.61
C TRP A 32 -9.50 -1.18 -11.52
N ALA A 33 -9.50 -0.77 -10.24
CA ALA A 33 -9.29 -1.69 -9.13
C ALA A 33 -10.37 -2.78 -9.06
N VAL A 34 -11.65 -2.43 -9.28
CA VAL A 34 -12.75 -3.40 -9.42
C VAL A 34 -12.49 -4.34 -10.60
N ALA A 35 -12.22 -3.80 -11.79
CA ALA A 35 -11.98 -4.61 -12.98
C ALA A 35 -10.82 -5.60 -12.78
N ILE A 36 -9.67 -5.12 -12.28
CA ILE A 36 -8.50 -5.95 -11.96
C ILE A 36 -8.88 -7.04 -10.95
N THR A 37 -9.51 -6.67 -9.84
CA THR A 37 -9.83 -7.62 -8.77
C THR A 37 -10.83 -8.69 -9.23
N VAL A 38 -11.87 -8.29 -9.96
CA VAL A 38 -12.91 -9.21 -10.46
C VAL A 38 -12.34 -10.14 -11.53
N LEU A 39 -11.57 -9.62 -12.50
CA LEU A 39 -10.97 -10.46 -13.55
C LEU A 39 -10.00 -11.48 -12.96
N THR A 40 -9.13 -11.06 -12.04
CA THR A 40 -8.23 -11.96 -11.33
C THR A 40 -8.99 -12.98 -10.49
N PHE A 41 -10.05 -12.55 -9.80
CA PHE A 41 -10.91 -13.45 -9.04
C PHE A 41 -11.54 -14.50 -9.94
N MET A 42 -12.14 -14.10 -11.06
CA MET A 42 -12.79 -15.01 -12.01
C MET A 42 -11.77 -16.01 -12.57
N TYR A 43 -10.57 -15.54 -12.91
CA TYR A 43 -9.49 -16.40 -13.35
C TYR A 43 -9.09 -17.41 -12.26
N GLY A 44 -8.95 -16.97 -11.00
CA GLY A 44 -8.70 -17.85 -9.85
C GLY A 44 -9.82 -18.84 -9.58
N ASP A 45 -11.09 -18.43 -9.66
CA ASP A 45 -12.24 -19.32 -9.47
C ASP A 45 -12.24 -20.44 -10.52
N LEU A 46 -12.07 -20.07 -11.79
CA LEU A 46 -12.08 -21.01 -12.91
C LEU A 46 -10.88 -21.97 -12.91
N THR A 47 -9.69 -21.46 -12.58
CA THR A 47 -8.46 -22.23 -12.71
C THR A 47 -8.05 -22.94 -11.43
N VAL A 48 -8.33 -22.37 -10.26
CA VAL A 48 -7.91 -22.91 -8.95
C VAL A 48 -9.10 -23.52 -8.24
N ALA A 49 -10.12 -22.73 -7.89
CA ALA A 49 -11.18 -23.22 -6.99
C ALA A 49 -12.04 -24.34 -7.57
N ARG A 50 -12.23 -24.37 -8.89
CA ARG A 50 -12.97 -25.45 -9.57
C ARG A 50 -12.13 -26.68 -9.88
N GLN A 51 -10.80 -26.58 -9.80
CA GLN A 51 -9.87 -27.63 -10.23
C GLN A 51 -9.19 -28.32 -9.05
N LEU A 52 -9.09 -27.67 -7.90
CA LEU A 52 -8.37 -28.18 -6.74
C LEU A 52 -9.31 -28.49 -5.57
N PRO A 53 -9.07 -29.60 -4.84
CA PRO A 53 -9.79 -29.87 -3.62
C PRO A 53 -9.35 -28.85 -2.55
N PRO A 54 -10.29 -28.19 -1.87
CA PRO A 54 -9.96 -27.20 -0.87
C PRO A 54 -9.68 -27.89 0.49
N ASP A 55 -8.72 -27.38 1.28
CA ASP A 55 -8.29 -28.02 2.54
C ASP A 55 -9.40 -28.06 3.61
N ALA A 56 -9.86 -29.25 3.98
CA ALA A 56 -11.00 -29.41 4.90
C ALA A 56 -10.77 -28.83 6.31
N ARG A 57 -9.51 -28.69 6.75
CA ARG A 57 -9.14 -28.18 8.10
C ARG A 57 -9.61 -26.74 8.34
N GLN A 58 -9.90 -26.00 7.28
CA GLN A 58 -10.30 -24.58 7.34
C GLN A 58 -11.80 -24.35 7.14
N ASN A 59 -12.61 -25.40 6.99
CA ASN A 59 -14.03 -25.30 6.64
C ASN A 59 -14.89 -24.52 7.65
N THR A 60 -14.48 -24.52 8.92
CA THR A 60 -15.18 -23.85 10.02
C THR A 60 -14.72 -22.41 10.23
N TRP A 61 -13.68 -21.97 9.54
CA TRP A 61 -13.07 -20.66 9.75
C TRP A 61 -13.86 -19.55 9.03
N LEU A 62 -13.92 -18.39 9.68
CA LEU A 62 -14.62 -17.22 9.14
C LEU A 62 -14.01 -16.83 7.78
N LEU A 63 -14.87 -16.58 6.78
CA LEU A 63 -14.52 -16.28 5.38
C LEU A 63 -13.88 -17.43 4.57
N MET A 64 -13.68 -18.63 5.13
CA MET A 64 -12.99 -19.73 4.42
C MET A 64 -13.91 -20.69 3.64
N LYS A 65 -15.21 -20.67 3.92
CA LYS A 65 -16.16 -21.58 3.27
C LYS A 65 -16.32 -21.33 1.77
N SER A 66 -16.17 -20.09 1.32
CA SER A 66 -16.42 -19.69 -0.07
C SER A 66 -15.48 -18.55 -0.48
N PRO A 67 -15.12 -18.43 -1.78
CA PRO A 67 -14.31 -17.33 -2.29
C PRO A 67 -15.09 -16.01 -2.41
N TYR A 68 -16.43 -16.05 -2.44
CA TYR A 68 -17.26 -14.85 -2.68
C TYR A 68 -17.29 -13.84 -1.52
N PRO A 69 -17.34 -14.23 -0.23
CA PRO A 69 -17.26 -13.28 0.87
C PRO A 69 -15.97 -12.44 0.88
N PRO A 70 -14.75 -13.01 0.68
CA PRO A 70 -13.54 -12.23 0.45
C PRO A 70 -13.68 -11.17 -0.65
N LEU A 71 -14.21 -11.56 -1.81
CA LEU A 71 -14.43 -10.65 -2.93
C LEU A 71 -15.40 -9.53 -2.54
N ALA A 72 -16.52 -9.87 -1.91
CA ALA A 72 -17.54 -8.89 -1.52
C ALA A 72 -16.97 -7.84 -0.56
N VAL A 73 -16.19 -8.25 0.44
CA VAL A 73 -15.52 -7.35 1.38
C VAL A 73 -14.54 -6.43 0.65
N SER A 74 -13.74 -6.95 -0.28
CA SER A 74 -12.85 -6.13 -1.12
C SER A 74 -13.61 -5.14 -2.01
N MET A 75 -14.76 -5.53 -2.58
CA MET A 75 -15.57 -4.63 -3.42
C MET A 75 -16.20 -3.49 -2.60
N VAL A 76 -16.70 -3.81 -1.40
CA VAL A 76 -17.19 -2.81 -0.45
C VAL A 76 -16.07 -1.84 -0.08
N TYR A 77 -14.86 -2.36 0.20
CA TYR A 77 -13.70 -1.52 0.48
C TYR A 77 -13.41 -0.54 -0.67
N VAL A 78 -13.33 -1.01 -1.91
CA VAL A 78 -13.07 -0.13 -3.07
C VAL A 78 -14.16 0.94 -3.18
N ALA A 79 -15.43 0.55 -3.09
CA ALA A 79 -16.55 1.50 -3.14
C ALA A 79 -16.47 2.55 -2.02
N CYS A 80 -16.16 2.12 -0.80
CA CYS A 80 -15.98 2.99 0.36
C CYS A 80 -14.86 4.01 0.13
N VAL A 81 -13.68 3.60 -0.35
CA VAL A 81 -12.50 4.47 -0.39
C VAL A 81 -12.36 5.31 -1.66
N THR A 82 -12.98 4.89 -2.77
CA THR A 82 -12.90 5.63 -4.05
C THR A 82 -14.16 6.38 -4.43
N TRP A 83 -15.33 5.99 -3.91
CA TRP A 83 -16.61 6.60 -4.27
C TRP A 83 -17.29 7.27 -3.08
N TRP A 84 -17.71 6.48 -2.09
CA TRP A 84 -18.56 6.99 -1.00
C TRP A 84 -17.81 7.89 -0.03
N GLY A 85 -16.63 7.48 0.43
CA GLY A 85 -15.81 8.22 1.38
C GLY A 85 -15.34 9.59 0.84
N PRO A 86 -14.73 9.66 -0.36
CA PRO A 86 -14.36 10.94 -0.96
C PRO A 86 -15.55 11.87 -1.21
N LEU A 87 -16.70 11.33 -1.63
CA LEU A 87 -17.92 12.11 -1.81
C LEU A 87 -18.44 12.67 -0.48
N TYR A 88 -18.44 11.85 0.57
CA TYR A 88 -18.82 12.25 1.93
C TYR A 88 -17.89 13.33 2.50
N MET A 89 -16.59 13.24 2.21
CA MET A 89 -15.57 14.18 2.69
C MET A 89 -15.42 15.43 1.81
N ARG A 90 -16.09 15.51 0.65
CA ARG A 90 -15.93 16.60 -0.34
C ARG A 90 -15.99 17.99 0.30
N HIS A 91 -17.07 18.26 1.04
CA HIS A 91 -17.34 19.55 1.68
C HIS A 91 -16.97 19.56 3.19
N ARG A 92 -16.33 18.52 3.69
CA ARG A 92 -15.92 18.42 5.11
C ARG A 92 -14.44 18.79 5.27
N LYS A 93 -14.08 19.26 6.46
CA LYS A 93 -12.67 19.38 6.86
C LYS A 93 -12.11 17.99 7.22
N PRO A 94 -10.79 17.75 7.10
CA PRO A 94 -10.16 16.56 7.66
C PRO A 94 -10.57 16.36 9.12
N ILE A 95 -10.82 15.11 9.53
CA ILE A 95 -11.26 14.83 10.90
C ILE A 95 -10.11 15.11 11.88
N THR A 96 -10.36 16.02 12.82
CA THR A 96 -9.40 16.33 13.90
C THR A 96 -9.43 15.24 14.97
N GLY A 97 -8.30 15.03 15.66
CA GLY A 97 -8.24 14.05 16.76
C GLY A 97 -8.05 12.59 16.33
N LEU A 98 -7.82 12.28 15.05
CA LEU A 98 -7.51 10.90 14.61
C LEU A 98 -6.15 10.38 15.09
N ARG A 99 -5.27 11.26 15.54
CA ARG A 99 -3.87 10.93 15.86
C ARG A 99 -3.72 9.85 16.94
N PRO A 100 -4.41 9.87 18.10
CA PRO A 100 -4.34 8.80 19.07
C PRO A 100 -4.86 7.47 18.53
N VAL A 101 -5.93 7.49 17.72
CA VAL A 101 -6.49 6.29 17.08
C VAL A 101 -5.48 5.68 16.11
N MET A 102 -4.85 6.51 15.28
CA MET A 102 -3.77 6.07 14.39
C MET A 102 -2.56 5.53 15.17
N MET A 103 -2.22 6.10 16.33
CA MET A 103 -1.14 5.56 17.18
C MET A 103 -1.48 4.18 17.71
N VAL A 104 -2.68 3.98 18.27
CA VAL A 104 -3.14 2.68 18.77
C VAL A 104 -3.18 1.65 17.65
N TYR A 105 -3.73 2.02 16.50
CA TYR A 105 -3.78 1.18 15.31
C TYR A 105 -2.37 0.78 14.81
N ASN A 106 -1.45 1.73 14.68
CA ASN A 106 -0.09 1.43 14.22
C ASN A 106 0.66 0.56 15.25
N ALA A 107 0.46 0.79 16.55
CA ALA A 107 1.05 -0.05 17.59
C ALA A 107 0.53 -1.49 17.54
N PHE A 108 -0.80 -1.66 17.37
CA PHE A 108 -1.39 -2.96 17.12
C PHE A 108 -0.79 -3.63 15.88
N GLN A 109 -0.71 -2.92 14.76
CA GLN A 109 -0.17 -3.44 13.51
C GLN A 109 1.29 -3.89 13.62
N VAL A 110 2.13 -3.18 14.38
CA VAL A 110 3.51 -3.59 14.67
C VAL A 110 3.54 -4.94 15.38
N VAL A 111 2.80 -5.07 16.48
CA VAL A 111 2.76 -6.29 17.30
C VAL A 111 2.18 -7.45 16.49
N PHE A 112 1.08 -7.21 15.79
CA PHE A 112 0.38 -8.23 15.02
C PHE A 112 1.22 -8.72 13.82
N SER A 113 1.84 -7.81 13.07
CA SER A 113 2.73 -8.17 11.96
C SER A 113 3.96 -8.92 12.45
N PHE A 114 4.52 -8.54 13.60
CA PHE A 114 5.68 -9.23 14.16
C PHE A 114 5.31 -10.64 14.64
N TRP A 115 4.14 -10.80 15.25
CA TRP A 115 3.61 -12.11 15.64
C TRP A 115 3.40 -13.02 14.43
N LEU A 116 2.88 -12.50 13.31
CA LEU A 116 2.76 -13.25 12.05
C LEU A 116 4.13 -13.66 11.50
N PHE A 117 5.09 -12.73 11.46
CA PHE A 117 6.45 -12.99 11.02
C PHE A 117 7.12 -14.08 11.86
N TRP A 118 7.09 -13.93 13.18
CA TRP A 118 7.68 -14.90 14.10
C TRP A 118 6.98 -16.26 14.04
N GLY A 119 5.64 -16.25 13.99
CA GLY A 119 4.83 -17.45 13.92
C GLY A 119 5.11 -18.28 12.66
N ALA A 120 5.14 -17.63 11.49
CA ALA A 120 5.47 -18.28 10.21
C ALA A 120 6.96 -18.67 10.14
N GLY A 121 7.84 -17.88 10.76
CA GLY A 121 9.26 -18.20 10.91
C GLY A 121 9.48 -19.51 11.65
N VAL A 122 8.96 -19.61 12.87
CA VAL A 122 9.13 -20.83 13.70
C VAL A 122 8.41 -22.03 13.08
N ALA A 123 7.26 -21.83 12.43
CA ALA A 123 6.51 -22.90 11.79
C ALA A 123 7.22 -23.51 10.55
N GLY A 124 8.16 -22.79 9.93
CA GLY A 124 8.87 -23.31 8.77
C GLY A 124 10.12 -22.51 8.36
N TRP A 125 9.96 -21.23 8.03
CA TRP A 125 10.99 -20.44 7.33
C TRP A 125 12.31 -20.22 8.10
N LEU A 126 12.28 -20.31 9.43
CA LEU A 126 13.47 -20.21 10.29
C LEU A 126 13.92 -21.57 10.84
N THR A 127 13.25 -22.67 10.45
CA THR A 127 13.46 -24.00 11.02
C THR A 127 13.72 -25.05 9.94
N LYS A 128 12.66 -25.54 9.29
CA LYS A 128 12.70 -26.74 8.44
C LYS A 128 12.49 -26.47 6.94
N TYR A 129 11.96 -25.31 6.55
CA TYR A 129 11.62 -25.05 5.15
C TYR A 129 12.85 -24.83 4.27
N LYS A 130 12.81 -25.43 3.08
CA LYS A 130 13.72 -25.13 1.99
C LYS A 130 13.34 -23.79 1.37
N TRP A 131 14.34 -23.03 0.94
CA TRP A 131 14.11 -21.75 0.24
C TRP A 131 13.58 -21.93 -1.19
N VAL A 132 13.74 -23.13 -1.76
CA VAL A 132 13.35 -23.48 -3.12
C VAL A 132 12.59 -24.79 -3.08
N CYS A 133 11.47 -24.88 -3.80
CA CYS A 133 10.63 -26.08 -3.89
C CYS A 133 10.23 -26.63 -2.52
N GLU A 134 9.67 -25.81 -1.63
CA GLU A 134 9.13 -26.30 -0.36
C GLU A 134 7.70 -26.83 -0.53
N PRO A 135 7.43 -28.10 -0.17
CA PRO A 135 6.09 -28.66 -0.25
C PRO A 135 5.14 -28.10 0.80
N CYS A 136 3.84 -28.18 0.47
CA CYS A 136 2.81 -27.92 1.45
C CYS A 136 2.50 -29.22 2.19
N ASP A 137 2.54 -29.15 3.51
CA ASP A 137 2.18 -30.23 4.41
C ASP A 137 0.68 -30.15 4.77
N PHE A 138 -0.07 -31.16 4.34
CA PHE A 138 -1.51 -31.28 4.60
C PHE A 138 -1.84 -32.12 5.84
N SER A 139 -0.83 -32.63 6.55
CA SER A 139 -1.01 -33.43 7.77
C SER A 139 -1.38 -32.57 8.97
N ASP A 140 -1.85 -33.22 10.05
CA ASP A 140 -2.12 -32.56 11.33
C ASP A 140 -0.84 -32.35 12.18
N ASP A 141 0.34 -32.33 11.54
CA ASP A 141 1.59 -31.93 12.19
C ASP A 141 1.42 -30.55 12.86
N PRO A 142 1.81 -30.39 14.14
CA PRO A 142 1.64 -29.13 14.85
C PRO A 142 2.27 -27.92 14.15
N MET A 143 3.39 -28.09 13.44
CA MET A 143 4.01 -26.98 12.71
C MET A 143 3.29 -26.69 11.38
N ALA A 144 2.80 -27.71 10.67
CA ALA A 144 1.96 -27.53 9.48
C ALA A 144 0.66 -26.79 9.82
N VAL A 145 -0.04 -27.22 10.87
CA VAL A 145 -1.26 -26.55 11.36
C VAL A 145 -0.94 -25.12 11.82
N LYS A 146 0.19 -24.90 12.50
CA LYS A 146 0.63 -23.55 12.88
C LYS A 146 0.84 -22.66 11.66
N MET A 147 1.51 -23.15 10.60
CA MET A 147 1.70 -22.39 9.36
C MET A 147 0.35 -22.02 8.72
N MET A 148 -0.59 -22.97 8.66
CA MET A 148 -1.94 -22.73 8.15
C MET A 148 -2.67 -21.64 8.97
N VAL A 149 -2.61 -21.70 10.30
CA VAL A 149 -3.20 -20.69 11.19
C VAL A 149 -2.55 -19.32 10.98
N MET A 150 -1.21 -19.26 10.83
CA MET A 150 -0.53 -18.00 10.51
C MET A 150 -0.95 -17.45 9.13
N GLY A 151 -1.12 -18.32 8.13
CA GLY A 151 -1.63 -17.94 6.81
C GLY A 151 -3.05 -17.35 6.89
N TYR A 152 -3.92 -17.95 7.70
CA TYR A 152 -5.25 -17.41 7.95
C TYR A 152 -5.22 -16.03 8.62
N TRP A 153 -4.46 -15.87 9.70
CA TRP A 153 -4.33 -14.56 10.35
C TRP A 153 -3.64 -13.53 9.46
N TYR A 154 -2.74 -13.97 8.57
CA TYR A 154 -2.18 -13.12 7.54
C TYR A 154 -3.26 -12.64 6.56
N MET A 155 -4.19 -13.50 6.13
CA MET A 155 -5.36 -13.07 5.35
C MET A 155 -6.19 -12.03 6.11
N ILE A 156 -6.47 -12.27 7.40
CA ILE A 156 -7.19 -11.33 8.25
C ILE A 156 -6.47 -9.98 8.33
N SER A 157 -5.14 -9.98 8.44
CA SER A 157 -4.32 -8.76 8.44
C SER A 157 -4.54 -7.91 7.19
N LYS A 158 -4.76 -8.52 6.01
CA LYS A 158 -4.99 -7.76 4.77
C LYS A 158 -6.32 -6.99 4.78
N TYR A 159 -7.33 -7.48 5.50
CA TYR A 159 -8.57 -6.73 5.72
C TYR A 159 -8.38 -5.61 6.75
N ILE A 160 -7.57 -5.84 7.78
CA ILE A 160 -7.24 -4.79 8.77
C ILE A 160 -6.50 -3.63 8.09
N ASP A 161 -5.61 -3.94 7.12
CA ASP A 161 -4.89 -2.94 6.33
C ASP A 161 -5.83 -1.99 5.56
N PHE A 162 -7.12 -2.33 5.36
CA PHE A 162 -8.09 -1.42 4.73
C PHE A 162 -8.29 -0.13 5.53
N ILE A 163 -8.08 -0.20 6.84
CA ILE A 163 -8.20 0.94 7.75
C ILE A 163 -7.17 2.04 7.39
N ASP A 164 -6.01 1.69 6.83
CA ASP A 164 -5.02 2.67 6.35
C ASP A 164 -5.63 3.63 5.34
N THR A 165 -6.33 3.07 4.35
CA THR A 165 -6.98 3.85 3.29
C THR A 165 -8.17 4.65 3.82
N VAL A 166 -8.89 4.11 4.81
CA VAL A 166 -9.92 4.87 5.53
C VAL A 166 -9.29 6.09 6.20
N PHE A 167 -8.16 5.95 6.90
CA PHE A 167 -7.45 7.10 7.47
C PHE A 167 -7.00 8.10 6.40
N PHE A 168 -6.62 7.64 5.20
CA PHE A 168 -6.31 8.56 4.10
C PHE A 168 -7.54 9.37 3.66
N VAL A 169 -8.68 8.72 3.46
CA VAL A 169 -9.94 9.41 3.11
C VAL A 169 -10.33 10.42 4.20
N LEU A 170 -10.31 10.01 5.47
CA LEU A 170 -10.73 10.88 6.58
C LEU A 170 -9.78 12.06 6.82
N ASN A 171 -8.49 11.91 6.48
CA ASN A 171 -7.51 13.00 6.52
C ASN A 171 -7.47 13.84 5.24
N LYS A 172 -8.34 13.56 4.24
CA LYS A 172 -8.31 14.15 2.88
C LYS A 172 -6.93 14.04 2.21
N LYS A 173 -6.32 12.88 2.40
CA LYS A 173 -5.01 12.45 1.88
C LYS A 173 -5.18 11.66 0.58
N THR A 174 -5.97 12.18 -0.35
CA THR A 174 -6.38 11.48 -1.58
C THR A 174 -5.22 11.17 -2.51
N GLU A 175 -4.13 11.91 -2.40
CA GLU A 175 -2.87 11.69 -3.11
C GLU A 175 -2.22 10.34 -2.81
N HIS A 176 -2.54 9.74 -1.66
CA HIS A 176 -2.08 8.40 -1.27
C HIS A 176 -2.93 7.26 -1.86
N ILE A 177 -4.13 7.55 -2.34
CA ILE A 177 -5.09 6.57 -2.87
C ILE A 177 -4.84 6.37 -4.38
N SER A 178 -3.65 5.84 -4.68
CA SER A 178 -3.23 5.51 -6.06
C SER A 178 -3.92 4.24 -6.58
N LEU A 179 -3.93 4.05 -7.91
CA LEU A 179 -4.40 2.81 -8.52
C LEU A 179 -3.62 1.59 -7.98
N LEU A 180 -2.31 1.69 -7.86
CA LEU A 180 -1.48 0.62 -7.28
C LEU A 180 -1.94 0.28 -5.86
N HIS A 181 -2.14 1.30 -5.02
CA HIS A 181 -2.58 1.13 -3.63
C HIS A 181 -3.94 0.43 -3.54
N VAL A 182 -4.96 0.97 -4.22
CA VAL A 182 -6.33 0.44 -4.12
C VAL A 182 -6.41 -0.96 -4.73
N SER A 183 -5.80 -1.18 -5.90
CA SER A 183 -5.77 -2.51 -6.53
C SER A 183 -5.03 -3.53 -5.67
N HIS A 184 -3.89 -3.14 -5.06
CA HIS A 184 -3.15 -4.02 -4.15
C HIS A 184 -3.99 -4.40 -2.94
N HIS A 185 -4.54 -3.43 -2.21
CA HIS A 185 -5.34 -3.74 -1.02
C HIS A 185 -6.62 -4.52 -1.39
N ALA A 186 -7.29 -4.21 -2.51
CA ALA A 186 -8.45 -4.99 -2.92
C ALA A 186 -8.11 -6.45 -3.26
N LEU A 187 -6.96 -6.67 -3.90
CA LEU A 187 -6.60 -7.98 -4.44
C LEU A 187 -5.86 -8.87 -3.45
N MET A 188 -5.09 -8.32 -2.52
CA MET A 188 -4.30 -9.10 -1.55
C MET A 188 -5.15 -10.07 -0.71
N PRO A 189 -6.28 -9.68 -0.08
CA PRO A 189 -7.10 -10.62 0.69
C PRO A 189 -7.69 -11.75 -0.16
N VAL A 190 -8.13 -11.43 -1.39
CA VAL A 190 -8.66 -12.41 -2.35
C VAL A 190 -7.56 -13.38 -2.76
N GLY A 191 -6.37 -12.86 -3.09
CA GLY A 191 -5.26 -13.69 -3.53
C GLY A 191 -4.72 -14.59 -2.43
N VAL A 192 -4.57 -14.05 -1.22
CA VAL A 192 -4.16 -14.84 -0.05
C VAL A 192 -5.18 -15.93 0.23
N TRP A 193 -6.49 -15.66 0.10
CA TRP A 193 -7.53 -16.67 0.28
C TRP A 193 -7.32 -17.88 -0.63
N PHE A 194 -7.09 -17.68 -1.93
CA PHE A 194 -6.78 -18.79 -2.85
C PHE A 194 -5.49 -19.51 -2.44
N GLY A 195 -4.45 -18.78 -2.04
CA GLY A 195 -3.22 -19.39 -1.54
C GLY A 195 -3.49 -20.33 -0.35
N ILE A 196 -4.03 -19.80 0.74
CA ILE A 196 -4.21 -20.57 1.97
C ILE A 196 -5.30 -21.64 1.86
N ARG A 197 -6.35 -21.43 1.06
CA ARG A 197 -7.46 -22.38 0.96
C ARG A 197 -7.04 -23.71 0.34
N PHE A 198 -6.15 -23.65 -0.65
CA PHE A 198 -5.71 -24.81 -1.44
C PHE A 198 -4.29 -25.24 -1.09
N GLN A 199 -3.45 -24.33 -0.59
CA GLN A 199 -2.08 -24.61 -0.20
C GLN A 199 -1.67 -23.81 1.05
N PRO A 200 -2.16 -24.21 2.24
CA PRO A 200 -1.89 -23.53 3.52
C PRO A 200 -0.46 -23.75 4.07
N GLY A 201 0.55 -23.70 3.22
CA GLY A 201 1.92 -24.02 3.58
C GLY A 201 2.87 -23.99 2.39
N GLY A 202 4.12 -24.34 2.67
CA GLY A 202 5.17 -24.47 1.66
C GLY A 202 5.56 -23.17 0.95
N HIS A 203 6.04 -23.33 -0.28
CA HIS A 203 6.73 -22.32 -1.08
C HIS A 203 6.06 -20.95 -1.11
N GLY A 204 4.75 -20.91 -1.40
CA GLY A 204 4.00 -19.65 -1.57
C GLY A 204 3.92 -18.80 -0.30
N THR A 205 4.15 -19.37 0.88
CA THR A 205 4.05 -18.65 2.15
C THR A 205 5.22 -17.69 2.41
N LEU A 206 6.30 -17.74 1.62
CA LEU A 206 7.44 -16.82 1.76
C LEU A 206 7.00 -15.36 1.55
N MET A 207 6.06 -15.14 0.62
CA MET A 207 5.49 -13.82 0.39
C MET A 207 4.92 -13.24 1.69
N GLY A 208 4.09 -14.01 2.39
CA GLY A 208 3.47 -13.59 3.64
C GLY A 208 4.50 -13.35 4.74
N PHE A 209 5.49 -14.25 4.86
CA PHE A 209 6.58 -14.14 5.83
C PHE A 209 7.39 -12.84 5.67
N LEU A 210 7.90 -12.57 4.45
CA LEU A 210 8.68 -11.35 4.19
C LEU A 210 7.82 -10.09 4.29
N ASN A 211 6.57 -10.14 3.81
CA ASN A 211 5.65 -9.01 3.92
C ASN A 211 5.34 -8.66 5.37
N ALA A 212 5.13 -9.66 6.25
CA ALA A 212 4.89 -9.44 7.67
C ALA A 212 6.09 -8.77 8.37
N PHE A 213 7.33 -9.15 8.01
CA PHE A 213 8.52 -8.47 8.50
C PHE A 213 8.56 -6.98 8.08
N VAL A 214 8.39 -6.72 6.78
CA VAL A 214 8.41 -5.36 6.24
C VAL A 214 7.26 -4.51 6.81
N HIS A 215 6.07 -5.08 6.97
CA HIS A 215 4.93 -4.41 7.60
C HIS A 215 5.22 -4.05 9.05
N SER A 216 5.88 -4.93 9.82
CA SER A 216 6.29 -4.64 11.20
C SER A 216 7.16 -3.38 11.26
N VAL A 217 8.17 -3.29 10.38
CA VAL A 217 9.07 -2.13 10.29
C VAL A 217 8.34 -0.88 9.77
N MET A 218 7.45 -1.05 8.79
CA MET A 218 6.68 0.04 8.20
C MET A 218 5.72 0.68 9.21
N TYR A 219 4.94 -0.11 9.94
CA TYR A 219 4.02 0.41 10.94
C TYR A 219 4.76 0.97 12.15
N LEU A 220 5.97 0.48 12.47
CA LEU A 220 6.82 1.09 13.48
C LEU A 220 7.21 2.52 13.07
N TYR A 221 7.58 2.71 11.80
CA TYR A 221 7.83 4.05 11.27
C TYR A 221 6.59 4.95 11.37
N TYR A 222 5.40 4.45 11.03
CA TYR A 222 4.15 5.22 11.13
C TYR A 222 3.76 5.55 12.57
N LEU A 223 3.96 4.63 13.51
CA LEU A 223 3.77 4.87 14.93
C LEU A 223 4.66 6.01 15.43
N LEU A 224 5.97 5.93 15.13
CA LEU A 224 6.93 6.97 15.52
C LEU A 224 6.62 8.32 14.86
N ALA A 225 6.17 8.32 13.60
CA ALA A 225 5.75 9.53 12.89
C ALA A 225 4.48 10.15 13.51
N ALA A 226 3.58 9.32 14.03
CA ALA A 226 2.36 9.73 14.71
C ALA A 226 2.62 10.22 16.15
N MET A 227 3.71 9.82 16.80
CA MET A 227 4.09 10.30 18.13
C MET A 227 4.51 11.79 18.17
N GLY A 228 4.75 12.41 17.01
CA GLY A 228 4.69 13.87 16.87
C GLY A 228 5.94 14.56 16.33
N PRO A 229 5.92 15.91 16.30
CA PRO A 229 7.00 16.71 15.74
C PRO A 229 8.35 16.47 16.38
N THR A 230 8.40 16.08 17.66
CA THR A 230 9.64 15.79 18.39
C THR A 230 10.40 14.59 17.82
N LEU A 231 9.69 13.56 17.34
CA LEU A 231 10.32 12.34 16.83
C LEU A 231 10.58 12.36 15.32
N ARG A 232 9.85 13.19 14.56
CA ARG A 232 10.01 13.31 13.09
C ARG A 232 11.45 13.61 12.63
N PRO A 233 12.24 14.46 13.30
CA PRO A 233 13.64 14.70 12.92
C PRO A 233 14.53 13.45 12.94
N TYR A 234 14.23 12.50 13.82
CA TYR A 234 15.00 11.27 13.98
C TYR A 234 14.62 10.19 12.94
N LEU A 235 13.57 10.42 12.14
CA LEU A 235 13.07 9.49 11.12
C LEU A 235 13.80 9.63 9.77
N TRP A 236 15.11 9.83 9.79
CA TRP A 236 15.98 9.98 8.61
C TRP A 236 16.06 8.70 7.76
N TRP A 237 15.71 7.56 8.34
CA TRP A 237 15.83 6.24 7.72
C TRP A 237 14.63 5.86 6.82
N LYS A 238 13.67 6.78 6.61
CA LYS A 238 12.52 6.59 5.70
C LYS A 238 12.92 6.04 4.32
N LYS A 239 14.06 6.49 3.77
CA LYS A 239 14.55 6.02 2.45
C LYS A 239 14.91 4.53 2.45
N TYR A 240 15.42 4.00 3.57
CA TYR A 240 15.77 2.59 3.70
C TYR A 240 14.52 1.72 3.85
N LEU A 241 13.46 2.24 4.46
CA LEU A 241 12.16 1.57 4.50
C LEU A 241 11.62 1.36 3.09
N THR A 242 11.63 2.39 2.25
CA THR A 242 11.17 2.23 0.86
C THR A 242 12.06 1.26 0.10
N PHE A 243 13.39 1.34 0.26
CA PHE A 243 14.31 0.35 -0.33
C PHE A 243 14.00 -1.09 0.11
N MET A 244 13.71 -1.30 1.39
CA MET A 244 13.33 -2.62 1.93
C MET A 244 12.04 -3.14 1.32
N GLN A 245 11.03 -2.28 1.15
CA GLN A 245 9.80 -2.65 0.43
C GLN A 245 10.09 -3.05 -1.02
N MET A 246 10.97 -2.32 -1.72
CA MET A 246 11.34 -2.69 -3.09
C MET A 246 12.05 -4.04 -3.13
N ALA A 247 13.01 -4.25 -2.24
CA ALA A 247 13.76 -5.49 -2.13
C ALA A 247 12.81 -6.67 -1.85
N GLN A 248 11.84 -6.50 -0.95
CA GLN A 248 10.83 -7.51 -0.66
C GLN A 248 10.00 -7.87 -1.89
N PHE A 249 9.50 -6.89 -2.64
CA PHE A 249 8.74 -7.19 -3.86
C PHE A 249 9.60 -7.91 -4.91
N THR A 250 10.85 -7.49 -5.10
CA THR A 250 11.77 -8.14 -6.04
C THR A 250 12.08 -9.58 -5.63
N ILE A 251 12.39 -9.83 -4.36
CA ILE A 251 12.68 -11.19 -3.85
C ILE A 251 11.45 -12.08 -4.03
N VAL A 252 10.27 -11.61 -3.64
CA VAL A 252 9.02 -12.38 -3.79
C VAL A 252 8.71 -12.65 -5.26
N PHE A 253 8.94 -11.69 -6.15
CA PHE A 253 8.73 -11.86 -7.58
C PHE A 253 9.61 -12.97 -8.15
N PHE A 254 10.93 -12.92 -7.90
CA PHE A 254 11.85 -13.95 -8.39
C PHE A 254 11.61 -15.31 -7.74
N HIS A 255 11.30 -15.33 -6.45
CA HIS A 255 10.95 -16.55 -5.72
C HIS A 255 9.64 -17.19 -6.23
N GLY A 256 8.70 -16.38 -6.70
CA GLY A 256 7.48 -16.86 -7.34
C GLY A 256 7.72 -17.36 -8.77
N ILE A 257 8.41 -16.57 -9.60
CA ILE A 257 8.59 -16.90 -11.03
C ILE A 257 9.55 -18.08 -11.24
N MET A 258 10.49 -18.33 -10.33
CA MET A 258 11.40 -19.47 -10.48
C MET A 258 10.67 -20.81 -10.52
N LEU A 259 9.49 -20.93 -9.90
CA LEU A 259 8.66 -22.13 -10.00
C LEU A 259 8.16 -22.40 -11.42
N ALA A 260 8.18 -21.42 -12.33
CA ALA A 260 7.87 -21.61 -13.74
C ALA A 260 9.04 -22.21 -14.54
N PHE A 261 10.25 -22.19 -13.97
CA PHE A 261 11.48 -22.62 -14.65
C PHE A 261 12.19 -23.79 -13.96
N VAL A 262 11.87 -24.06 -12.69
CA VAL A 262 12.45 -25.15 -11.90
C VAL A 262 11.44 -26.29 -11.81
N GLU A 263 11.85 -27.47 -12.25
CA GLU A 263 11.13 -28.71 -12.01
C GLU A 263 11.22 -29.06 -10.53
N CYS A 264 10.21 -28.66 -9.75
CA CYS A 264 10.08 -29.09 -8.38
C CYS A 264 9.33 -30.43 -8.33
N GLU A 265 9.82 -31.39 -7.55
CA GLU A 265 9.06 -32.62 -7.18
C GLU A 265 7.81 -32.31 -6.34
N VAL A 266 7.65 -31.05 -5.93
CA VAL A 266 6.56 -30.56 -5.10
C VAL A 266 5.29 -30.34 -5.93
N PRO A 267 4.11 -30.76 -5.43
CA PRO A 267 2.86 -30.68 -6.18
C PRO A 267 2.24 -29.27 -6.11
N LEU A 268 3.00 -28.22 -6.45
CA LEU A 268 2.36 -26.93 -6.70
C LEU A 268 1.56 -27.09 -7.99
N HIS A 269 0.26 -27.35 -7.83
CA HIS A 269 -0.55 -27.76 -8.96
C HIS A 269 -0.43 -26.71 -10.08
N PRO A 270 -0.25 -27.13 -11.34
CA PRO A 270 0.03 -26.21 -12.45
C PRO A 270 -0.98 -25.05 -12.56
N CYS A 271 -2.21 -25.26 -12.13
CA CYS A 271 -3.23 -24.21 -12.04
C CYS A 271 -2.87 -23.09 -11.05
N LEU A 272 -2.47 -23.43 -9.83
CA LEU A 272 -2.11 -22.46 -8.80
C LEU A 272 -0.83 -21.71 -9.18
N LEU A 273 0.12 -22.41 -9.80
CA LEU A 273 1.34 -21.80 -10.34
C LEU A 273 1.01 -20.75 -11.40
N ARG A 274 0.22 -21.11 -12.43
CA ARG A 274 -0.19 -20.16 -13.49
C ARG A 274 -0.91 -18.95 -12.91
N TRP A 275 -1.81 -19.17 -11.94
CA TRP A 275 -2.50 -18.08 -11.26
C TRP A 275 -1.53 -17.15 -10.50
N LEU A 276 -0.57 -17.71 -9.76
CA LEU A 276 0.44 -16.94 -9.05
C LEU A 276 1.34 -16.13 -10.02
N CYS A 277 1.71 -16.70 -11.17
CA CYS A 277 2.50 -16.00 -12.19
C CYS A 277 1.75 -14.78 -12.77
N VAL A 278 0.46 -14.93 -13.09
CA VAL A 278 -0.37 -13.82 -13.58
C VAL A 278 -0.41 -12.68 -12.55
N GLN A 279 -0.60 -13.03 -11.28
CA GLN A 279 -0.57 -12.07 -10.17
C GLN A 279 0.78 -11.35 -10.06
N ALA A 280 1.87 -12.10 -10.10
CA ALA A 280 3.22 -11.56 -9.99
C ALA A 280 3.55 -10.58 -11.13
N ILE A 281 3.22 -10.94 -12.38
CA ILE A 281 3.45 -10.09 -13.56
C ILE A 281 2.63 -8.79 -13.47
N MET A 282 1.36 -8.90 -13.10
CA MET A 282 0.49 -7.73 -12.96
C MET A 282 1.00 -6.77 -11.89
N PHE A 283 1.34 -7.28 -10.70
CA PHE A 283 1.90 -6.44 -9.65
C PHE A 283 3.24 -5.84 -10.04
N PHE A 284 4.11 -6.60 -10.73
CA PHE A 284 5.36 -6.07 -11.25
C PHE A 284 5.14 -4.92 -12.24
N ALA A 285 4.14 -5.00 -13.12
CA ALA A 285 3.80 -3.94 -14.06
C ALA A 285 3.29 -2.67 -13.34
N LEU A 286 2.34 -2.82 -12.41
CA LEU A 286 1.82 -1.70 -11.60
C LEU A 286 2.93 -1.07 -10.74
N PHE A 287 3.82 -1.90 -10.21
CA PHE A 287 4.95 -1.47 -9.39
C PHE A 287 6.00 -0.71 -10.22
N SER A 288 6.31 -1.23 -11.42
CA SER A 288 7.24 -0.59 -12.35
C SER A 288 6.74 0.76 -12.83
N ASP A 289 5.45 0.87 -13.16
CA ASP A 289 4.81 2.14 -13.51
C ASP A 289 4.94 3.17 -12.38
N PHE A 290 4.66 2.74 -11.14
CA PHE A 290 4.86 3.59 -9.96
C PHE A 290 6.32 4.03 -9.80
N TYR A 291 7.28 3.10 -9.91
CA TYR A 291 8.70 3.39 -9.74
C TYR A 291 9.20 4.41 -10.77
N ILE A 292 8.84 4.23 -12.04
CA ILE A 292 9.20 5.14 -13.14
C ILE A 292 8.63 6.54 -12.85
N LYS A 293 7.36 6.64 -12.49
CA LYS A 293 6.70 7.92 -12.19
C LYS A 293 7.29 8.60 -10.95
N ALA A 294 7.56 7.84 -9.89
CA ALA A 294 8.04 8.37 -8.62
C ALA A 294 9.50 8.83 -8.65
N TYR A 295 10.38 8.07 -9.31
CA TYR A 295 11.83 8.30 -9.23
C TYR A 295 12.45 8.82 -10.52
N GLN A 296 12.09 8.26 -11.67
CA GLN A 296 12.72 8.64 -12.94
C GLN A 296 12.13 9.92 -13.51
N MET A 297 10.79 10.04 -13.56
CA MET A 297 10.13 11.22 -14.11
C MET A 297 10.31 12.46 -13.22
N LYS A 298 10.23 12.30 -11.88
CA LYS A 298 10.55 13.40 -10.95
C LYS A 298 12.02 13.81 -11.01
N GLY A 299 12.94 12.86 -11.17
CA GLY A 299 14.36 13.14 -11.37
C GLY A 299 14.63 13.95 -12.63
N LYS A 300 13.99 13.59 -13.75
CA LYS A 300 14.06 14.31 -15.03
C LYS A 300 13.46 15.71 -14.95
N ALA A 301 12.27 15.87 -14.36
CA ALA A 301 11.63 17.17 -14.19
C ALA A 301 12.45 18.12 -13.29
N LYS A 302 13.03 17.61 -12.20
CA LYS A 302 13.91 18.39 -11.32
C LYS A 302 15.22 18.79 -12.00
N LYS A 303 15.75 17.93 -12.88
CA LYS A 303 16.93 18.23 -13.71
C LYS A 303 16.60 19.33 -14.73
N GLN A 304 15.48 19.21 -15.45
CA GLN A 304 15.02 20.22 -16.41
C GLN A 304 14.73 21.59 -15.77
N LEU A 305 14.15 21.64 -14.56
CA LEU A 305 14.00 22.91 -13.82
C LEU A 305 15.34 23.53 -13.42
N LYS A 306 16.32 22.70 -13.01
CA LYS A 306 17.67 23.19 -12.70
C LYS A 306 18.41 23.69 -13.94
N ASP A 307 18.22 23.02 -15.08
CA ASP A 307 18.86 23.39 -16.34
C ASP A 307 18.22 24.69 -16.89
N LYS A 308 16.90 24.85 -16.79
CA LYS A 308 16.20 26.12 -17.09
C LYS A 308 16.58 27.27 -16.15
N ALA A 309 16.79 26.99 -14.86
CA ALA A 309 17.24 28.00 -13.89
C ALA A 309 18.70 28.44 -14.13
N LYS A 310 19.52 27.59 -14.75
CA LYS A 310 20.90 27.91 -15.13
C LYS A 310 21.01 28.61 -16.48
N SER A 311 20.01 28.48 -17.36
CA SER A 311 19.98 29.13 -18.68
C SER A 311 19.36 30.53 -18.66
N LEU A 312 18.90 31.03 -17.51
CA LEU A 312 18.45 32.41 -17.36
C LEU A 312 19.70 33.31 -17.21
N PRO A 313 19.89 34.34 -18.07
CA PRO A 313 21.02 35.24 -17.95
C PRO A 313 20.95 36.02 -16.63
N ASN A 314 22.11 36.17 -16.01
CA ASN A 314 22.28 36.81 -14.72
C ASN A 314 22.11 38.33 -14.88
N GLY A 315 20.87 38.83 -14.91
CA GLY A 315 20.61 40.26 -15.01
C GLY A 315 19.25 40.63 -15.56
N GLU A 316 18.18 40.41 -14.81
CA GLU A 316 17.00 41.30 -14.84
C GLU A 316 16.15 41.06 -13.59
N LYS A 317 16.13 42.04 -12.68
CA LYS A 317 15.10 42.11 -11.65
C LYS A 317 13.82 42.58 -12.33
N MET A 318 12.95 41.66 -12.76
CA MET A 318 11.56 42.04 -13.06
C MET A 318 10.76 42.14 -11.76
N ASN A 319 10.57 43.37 -11.30
CA ASN A 319 9.36 43.76 -10.59
C ASN A 319 8.24 43.85 -11.65
N GLY A 320 7.16 43.07 -11.51
CA GLY A 320 5.97 43.24 -12.35
C GLY A 320 5.13 41.99 -12.49
N HIS A 321 3.85 42.12 -12.15
CA HIS A 321 2.75 41.16 -12.30
C HIS A 321 2.91 40.11 -13.43
N THR A 322 2.87 38.82 -13.06
CA THR A 322 2.56 37.75 -14.01
C THR A 322 1.12 37.28 -13.80
N ASN A 323 0.25 37.71 -14.73
CA ASN A 323 -1.04 37.07 -14.95
C ASN A 323 -0.83 35.66 -15.52
N SER A 324 -1.54 34.73 -14.90
CA SER A 324 -2.02 33.43 -15.38
C SER A 324 -2.02 33.18 -16.89
N ILE A 325 -0.91 32.69 -17.47
CA ILE A 325 -0.97 31.90 -18.72
C ILE A 325 0.11 30.82 -18.67
N SER A 326 -0.27 29.64 -18.15
CA SER A 326 0.25 28.29 -18.52
C SER A 326 -0.05 27.22 -17.44
N GLU A 327 -1.29 27.15 -16.92
CA GLU A 327 -1.81 25.96 -16.18
C GLU A 327 -2.59 25.01 -17.11
N GLY A 328 -2.22 24.89 -18.39
CA GLY A 328 -3.06 24.21 -19.39
C GLY A 328 -2.74 22.77 -19.77
N ILE A 329 -1.50 22.26 -19.58
CA ILE A 329 -1.08 20.99 -20.23
C ILE A 329 -0.28 20.04 -19.31
N VAL A 330 -0.11 20.37 -18.03
CA VAL A 330 0.52 19.45 -17.06
C VAL A 330 -0.48 19.18 -15.96
N GLY A 331 -1.12 18.01 -16.00
CA GLY A 331 -2.00 17.53 -14.95
C GLY A 331 -1.36 17.71 -13.58
N LYS A 332 -2.11 18.28 -12.64
CA LYS A 332 -1.68 18.54 -11.28
C LYS A 332 -1.18 17.24 -10.61
N PRO A 333 -0.17 17.34 -9.73
CA PRO A 333 0.84 16.30 -9.55
C PRO A 333 0.42 15.21 -8.53
N PHE A 334 0.81 13.97 -8.81
CA PHE A 334 0.86 12.87 -7.83
C PHE A 334 1.83 13.18 -6.68
N GLN A 335 1.27 13.61 -5.54
CA GLN A 335 1.95 13.73 -4.26
C GLN A 335 1.88 12.40 -3.47
N CYS A 336 2.63 11.37 -3.82
CA CYS A 336 3.06 10.43 -2.77
C CYS A 336 4.18 11.09 -1.94
N VAL A 337 3.81 12.07 -1.11
CA VAL A 337 4.62 12.64 -0.03
C VAL A 337 3.71 12.68 1.20
N PRO A 338 3.89 11.81 2.21
CA PRO A 338 3.28 12.05 3.50
C PRO A 338 3.77 13.41 4.02
N ALA A 339 2.82 14.31 4.30
CA ALA A 339 3.05 15.68 4.75
C ALA A 339 4.19 15.83 5.78
N GLY A 340 5.01 16.86 5.56
CA GLY A 340 6.09 17.25 6.47
C GLY A 340 7.35 17.79 5.80
N LEU A 341 7.43 17.83 4.47
CA LEU A 341 8.65 18.25 3.75
C LEU A 341 8.63 19.69 3.23
N GLU A 342 7.49 20.38 3.26
CA GLU A 342 7.45 21.80 2.87
C GLU A 342 7.79 22.76 4.02
N ASP A 343 7.67 22.31 5.28
CA ASP A 343 7.98 23.14 6.46
C ASP A 343 9.44 22.99 6.91
N VAL A 344 10.01 21.77 6.88
CA VAL A 344 11.40 21.53 7.31
C VAL A 344 12.43 22.14 6.34
N ALA A 345 12.12 22.19 5.03
CA ALA A 345 12.98 22.86 4.05
C ALA A 345 12.86 24.41 4.12
N ARG A 346 11.75 24.92 4.66
CA ARG A 346 11.51 26.36 4.85
C ARG A 346 12.15 26.87 6.16
N GLU A 347 12.17 26.04 7.20
CA GLU A 347 12.88 26.33 8.46
C GLU A 347 14.40 26.27 8.30
N ARG A 348 14.95 25.32 7.53
CA ARG A 348 16.40 25.26 7.27
C ARG A 348 16.95 26.46 6.48
N LYS A 349 16.10 27.15 5.70
CA LYS A 349 16.47 28.39 4.98
C LYS A 349 16.35 29.66 5.84
N ARG A 350 15.63 29.62 6.96
CA ARG A 350 15.52 30.75 7.90
C ARG A 350 16.57 30.71 9.02
N ALA A 351 17.25 29.59 9.22
CA ALA A 351 18.33 29.46 10.19
C ALA A 351 19.73 29.85 9.66
N TYR A 352 19.82 30.27 8.38
CA TYR A 352 21.08 30.64 7.71
C TYR A 352 21.02 32.04 7.05
N HIS A 353 20.06 32.88 7.46
CA HIS A 353 20.01 34.30 7.11
C HIS A 353 19.70 35.15 8.32
#